data_AF-A0A258SP41-F1
#
_entry.id   AF-A0A258SP41-F1
#
_cell.length_a   1.000
_cell.length_b   1.000
_cell.length_c   1.000
_cell.angle_alpha   90.00
_cell.angle_beta   90.00
_cell.angle_gamma   90.00
#
_symmetry.space_group_name_H-M   'P 1'
#
loop_
_entity.id
_entity.type
_entity.pdbx_description
1 polymer ?
#
loop_
_entity_poly.entity_id
_entity_poly.type
_entity_poly.pdbx_seq_one_letter_code
_entity_poly.pdbx_strand_id
1 'polypeptide(L)' 'MPEAMSDTTPALIRSLHDPACYDHAAGPVRAIETHISHVLLTGEFAYKIKKPLNLGFLDFS' A
#
# COMPACT_ATOMS: atom_id res chain seq x y z
N MET A 1 -2.07 25.39 -15.68
CA MET A 1 -1.89 23.93 -15.82
C MET A 1 -1.49 23.41 -14.46
N PRO A 2 -2.36 22.77 -13.65
CA PRO A 2 -1.91 22.21 -12.40
C PRO A 2 -1.18 20.89 -12.70
N GLU A 3 0.02 20.78 -12.17
CA GLU A 3 0.90 19.63 -12.28
C GLU A 3 0.20 18.37 -11.78
N ALA A 4 0.26 17.30 -12.58
CA ALA A 4 -0.21 15.99 -12.19
C ALA A 4 0.54 15.57 -10.92
N MET A 5 -0.17 15.50 -9.79
CA MET A 5 0.30 14.80 -8.60
C MET A 5 0.73 13.41 -9.06
N SER A 6 2.03 13.13 -8.99
CA SER A 6 2.55 11.79 -9.20
C SER A 6 1.97 10.92 -8.10
N ASP A 7 0.89 10.22 -8.44
CA ASP A 7 0.23 9.22 -7.61
C ASP A 7 1.26 8.11 -7.36
N THR A 8 2.17 8.34 -6.41
CA THR A 8 3.33 7.48 -6.14
C THR A 8 2.89 6.33 -5.24
N THR A 9 1.67 5.85 -5.46
CA THR A 9 1.18 4.63 -4.86
C THR A 9 1.95 3.49 -5.52
N PRO A 10 2.72 2.69 -4.75
CA PRO A 10 3.50 1.60 -5.34
C PRO A 10 2.60 0.70 -6.18
N ALA A 11 3.09 0.24 -7.34
CA ALA A 11 2.32 -0.59 -8.26
C ALA A 11 1.67 -1.81 -7.56
N LEU A 12 2.37 -2.37 -6.57
CA LEU A 12 1.85 -3.43 -5.69
C LEU A 12 0.56 -3.02 -4.96
N ILE A 13 0.52 -1.84 -4.32
CA ILE A 13 -0.65 -1.37 -3.56
C ILE A 13 -1.83 -1.14 -4.50
N ARG A 14 -1.57 -0.64 -5.72
CA ARG A 14 -2.58 -0.47 -6.75
C ARG A 14 -3.17 -1.80 -7.20
N SER A 15 -2.33 -2.81 -7.44
CA SER A 15 -2.80 -4.15 -7.82
C SER A 15 -3.63 -4.81 -6.72
N LEU A 16 -3.23 -4.64 -5.45
CA LEU A 16 -3.97 -5.18 -4.31
C LEU A 16 -5.33 -4.51 -4.06
N HIS A 17 -5.67 -3.47 -4.82
CA HIS A 17 -7.02 -2.91 -4.78
C HIS A 17 -8.06 -3.81 -5.49
N ASP A 18 -7.60 -4.81 -6.26
CA ASP A 18 -8.47 -5.81 -6.88
C ASP A 18 -8.88 -6.89 -5.86
N PRO A 19 -10.18 -7.05 -5.56
CA PRO A 19 -10.68 -8.13 -4.70
C PRO A 19 -10.29 -9.54 -5.17
N ALA A 20 -10.01 -9.74 -6.46
CA ALA A 20 -9.57 -11.02 -7.01
C ALA A 20 -8.15 -11.43 -6.55
N CYS A 21 -7.39 -10.53 -5.93
CA CYS A 21 -6.09 -10.84 -5.34
C CYS A 21 -6.17 -11.58 -3.99
N TYR A 22 -7.39 -11.85 -3.48
CA TYR A 22 -7.61 -12.45 -2.17
C TYR A 22 -8.35 -13.78 -2.27
N ASP A 23 -7.88 -14.79 -1.53
CA ASP A 23 -8.49 -16.14 -1.51
C ASP A 23 -9.83 -16.21 -0.74
N HIS A 24 -10.25 -15.11 -0.14
CA HIS A 24 -11.52 -14.97 0.57
C HIS A 24 -12.44 -14.01 -0.16
N ALA A 25 -13.72 -13.96 0.24
CA ALA A 25 -14.67 -12.96 -0.26
C ALA A 25 -14.23 -11.56 0.18
N ALA A 26 -13.40 -10.89 -0.62
CA ALA A 26 -12.98 -9.53 -0.38
C ALA A 26 -14.06 -8.55 -0.88
N GLY A 27 -14.45 -7.62 0.00
CA GLY A 27 -15.30 -6.50 -0.37
C GLY A 27 -14.52 -5.39 -1.09
N PRO A 28 -15.11 -4.19 -1.23
CA PRO A 28 -14.38 -3.02 -1.71
C PRO A 28 -13.10 -2.80 -0.88
N VAL A 29 -11.95 -2.86 -1.56
CA VAL A 29 -10.65 -2.71 -0.89
C VAL A 29 -10.45 -1.24 -0.56
N ARG A 30 -10.17 -0.94 0.72
CA ARG A 30 -9.81 0.41 1.15
C ARG A 30 -8.34 0.44 1.55
N ALA A 31 -7.54 1.21 0.83
CA ALA A 31 -6.15 1.49 1.18
C ALA A 31 -6.06 2.70 2.12
N ILE A 32 -5.33 2.54 3.21
CA ILE A 32 -4.98 3.61 4.16
C ILE A 32 -3.47 3.72 4.18
N GLU A 33 -2.97 4.91 3.88
CA GLU A 33 -1.56 5.19 3.99
C GLU A 33 -1.23 5.79 5.36
N THR A 34 -0.19 5.26 5.98
CA THR A 34 0.44 5.83 7.17
C THR A 34 1.87 6.24 6.83
N HIS A 35 2.55 6.89 7.77
CA HIS A 35 3.94 7.31 7.59
C HIS A 35 4.86 6.15 7.19
N ILE A 36 4.73 4.97 7.82
CA ILE A 36 5.67 3.85 7.64
C ILE A 36 5.03 2.59 7.04
N SER A 37 3.75 2.62 6.68
CA SER A 37 3.04 1.45 6.16
C SER A 37 1.80 1.80 5.34
N HIS A 38 1.39 0.89 4.46
CA HIS A 38 0.07 0.86 3.84
C HIS A 38 -0.78 -0.21 4.54
N VAL A 39 -2.06 0.07 4.77
CA VAL A 39 -3.04 -0.86 5.31
C VAL A 39 -4.15 -1.03 4.29
N LEU A 40 -4.38 -2.26 3.81
CA LEU A 40 -5.51 -2.58 2.95
C LEU A 40 -6.58 -3.29 3.76
N LEU A 41 -7.81 -2.79 3.69
CA LEU A 41 -8.98 -3.37 4.35
C LEU A 41 -9.85 -4.03 3.29
N THR A 42 -10.14 -5.31 3.48
CA THR A 42 -10.74 -6.18 2.45
C THR A 42 -12.02 -6.84 2.96
N GLY A 43 -12.74 -6.14 3.84
CA GLY A 43 -13.86 -6.69 4.61
C GLY A 43 -13.40 -7.13 5.99
N GLU A 44 -13.44 -8.43 6.27
CA GLU A 44 -13.08 -8.99 7.58
C GLU A 44 -11.56 -8.97 7.84
N PHE A 45 -10.75 -8.94 6.78
CA PHE A 45 -9.29 -8.98 6.88
C PHE A 45 -8.63 -7.62 6.60
N ALA A 46 -7.52 -7.38 7.30
CA ALA A 46 -6.66 -6.22 7.13
C ALA A 46 -5.22 -6.65 6.83
N TYR A 47 -4.65 -6.15 5.74
CA TYR A 47 -3.29 -6.43 5.30
C TYR A 47 -2.41 -5.21 5.54
N LYS A 48 -1.33 -5.37 6.33
CA LYS A 48 -0.37 -4.29 6.62
C LYS A 48 0.93 -4.51 5.88
N ILE A 49 1.27 -3.60 4.97
CA ILE A 49 2.50 -3.62 4.19
C ILE A 49 3.42 -2.52 4.72
N LYS A 50 4.58 -2.91 5.23
CA LYS A 50 5.60 -1.94 5.69
C LYS A 50 6.22 -1.26 4.49
N LYS A 51 6.30 0.07 4.51
CA LYS A 51 7.05 0.81 3.51
C LYS A 51 8.54 0.52 3.69
N PRO A 52 9.33 0.50 2.60
CA PRO A 52 10.79 0.45 2.71
C PRO A 52 11.25 1.68 3.49
N LEU A 53 11.71 1.47 4.71
CA LEU A 53 12.19 2.53 5.57
C LEU A 53 13.68 2.70 5.27
N ASN A 54 14.01 3.63 4.38
CA ASN A 54 15.40 4.04 4.21
C ASN A 54 15.77 4.93 5.40
N LEU A 55 16.34 4.30 6.43
CA LEU A 55 16.70 4.95 7.67
C LEU A 55 17.99 5.79 7.59
N GLY A 56 18.68 5.81 6.44
CA GLY A 56 19.85 6.65 6.21
C GLY A 56 21.08 6.36 7.09
N PHE A 57 21.02 5.37 7.99
CA PHE A 57 22.09 5.05 8.94
C PHE A 57 22.72 3.65 8.73
N LEU A 58 22.27 2.89 7.73
CA LEU A 58 22.82 1.57 7.38
C LEU A 58 23.73 1.63 6.14
N ASP A 59 24.41 2.75 5.92
CA ASP A 59 25.53 2.82 4.98
C ASP A 59 26.81 2.42 5.74
N PHE A 60 27.20 1.14 5.64
CA PHE A 60 28.48 0.63 6.16
C PHE A 60 29.57 0.60 5.08
N SER A 61 29.48 1.49 4.09
CA SER A 61 30.45 1.53 2.98
C SER A 61 31.82 2.07 3.39
#